data_AF-A0A530MKU5-F1
#
_entry.id   AF-A0A530MKU5-F1
#
_cell.length_a   1.000
_cell.length_b   1.000
_cell.length_c   1.000
_cell.angle_alpha   90.00
_cell.angle_beta   90.00
_cell.angle_gamma   90.00
#
_symmetry.space_group_name_H-M   'P 1'
#
loop_
_entity.id
_entity.type
_entity.pdbx_description
1 polymer ?
#
loop_
_entity_poly.entity_id
_entity_poly.type
_entity_poly.pdbx_seq_one_letter_code
_entity_poly.pdbx_strand_id
1 'polypeptide(L)' 'MAREYKIEDYRNFGIMAHIDAGKTTTTERVLYYTGKSHKIGEVHDGAATMDWMEQEQERGITITSAATTTFW' A
#
# COMPACT_ATOMS: atom_id res chain seq x y z
N MET A 1 7.57 -19.25 16.82
CA MET A 1 8.46 -18.13 17.19
C MET A 1 7.77 -17.29 18.24
N ALA A 2 8.46 -16.87 19.30
CA ALA A 2 7.90 -15.94 20.28
C ALA A 2 7.80 -14.54 19.65
N ARG A 3 6.77 -13.76 20.02
CA ARG A 3 6.59 -12.40 19.49
C ARG A 3 7.69 -11.49 20.03
N GLU A 4 8.28 -10.68 19.16
CA GLU A 4 9.31 -9.69 19.52
C GLU A 4 8.69 -8.42 20.12
N TYR A 5 7.49 -8.04 19.65
CA TYR A 5 6.76 -6.85 20.10
C TYR A 5 5.47 -7.22 20.83
N LYS A 6 4.95 -6.31 21.67
CA LYS A 6 3.68 -6.53 22.39
C LYS A 6 2.52 -6.46 21.42
N ILE A 7 1.48 -7.27 21.64
CA ILE A 7 0.30 -7.30 20.74
C ILE A 7 -0.42 -5.96 20.65
N GLU A 8 -0.35 -5.16 21.72
CA GLU A 8 -0.92 -3.80 21.83
C GLU A 8 -0.30 -2.81 20.84
N ASP A 9 0.90 -3.10 20.32
CA ASP A 9 1.64 -2.26 19.38
C ASP A 9 1.38 -2.67 17.92
N TYR A 10 0.79 -3.85 17.66
CA TYR A 10 0.47 -4.29 16.30
C TYR A 10 -0.81 -3.63 15.78
N ARG A 11 -0.81 -3.26 14.50
CA ARG A 11 -2.01 -2.85 13.75
C ARG A 11 -2.09 -3.63 12.44
N ASN A 12 -3.05 -4.56 12.38
CA ASN A 12 -3.37 -5.27 11.15
C ASN A 12 -4.63 -4.64 10.54
N PHE A 13 -4.52 -4.04 9.36
CA PHE A 13 -5.64 -3.39 8.68
C PHE A 13 -5.53 -3.57 7.17
N GLY A 14 -6.65 -3.39 6.48
CA GLY A 14 -6.73 -3.36 5.01
C GLY A 14 -7.37 -2.06 4.54
N ILE A 15 -6.88 -1.53 3.41
CA ILE A 15 -7.44 -0.34 2.78
C ILE A 15 -8.39 -0.80 1.67
N MET A 16 -9.69 -0.59 1.87
CA MET A 16 -10.75 -0.93 0.91
C MET A 16 -11.64 0.29 0.67
N ALA A 17 -11.94 0.56 -0.59
CA ALA A 17 -12.81 1.66 -1.00
C ALA A 17 -13.35 1.42 -2.42
N HIS A 18 -14.29 2.26 -2.85
CA HIS A 18 -14.84 2.23 -4.22
C HIS A 18 -13.76 2.54 -5.27
N ILE A 19 -14.02 2.21 -6.54
CA ILE A 19 -13.14 2.58 -7.67
C ILE A 19 -12.98 4.11 -7.66
N ASP A 20 -11.76 4.59 -7.95
CA ASP A 20 -11.37 6.01 -7.91
C ASP A 20 -11.45 6.74 -6.56
N ALA A 21 -11.73 6.02 -5.46
CA ALA A 21 -11.74 6.60 -4.11
C ALA A 21 -10.35 6.71 -3.45
N GLY A 22 -9.27 6.52 -4.22
CA GLY A 22 -7.89 6.74 -3.73
C GLY A 22 -7.33 5.64 -2.81
N LYS A 23 -7.76 4.37 -2.96
CA LYS A 23 -7.20 3.22 -2.20
C LYS A 23 -5.67 3.15 -2.37
N THR A 24 -5.21 3.12 -3.61
CA THR A 24 -3.79 2.97 -3.95
C THR A 24 -2.99 4.19 -3.49
N THR A 25 -3.51 5.39 -3.75
CA THR A 25 -2.91 6.65 -3.27
C THR A 25 -2.73 6.66 -1.75
N THR A 26 -3.73 6.18 -1.00
CA THR A 26 -3.65 6.11 0.48
C THR A 26 -2.57 5.12 0.92
N THR A 27 -2.50 3.95 0.29
CA THR A 27 -1.46 2.94 0.57
C THR A 27 -0.05 3.49 0.33
N GLU A 28 0.18 4.14 -0.80
CA GLU A 28 1.49 4.73 -1.15
C GLU A 28 1.90 5.81 -0.14
N ARG A 29 0.96 6.61 0.36
CA ARG A 29 1.23 7.61 1.41
C ARG A 29 1.61 6.97 2.75
N VAL A 30 0.95 5.88 3.16
CA VAL A 30 1.33 5.13 4.38
C VAL A 30 2.76 4.60 4.25
N LEU A 31 3.12 4.03 3.09
CA LEU A 31 4.47 3.54 2.82
C LEU A 31 5.52 4.66 2.82
N TYR A 32 5.19 5.82 2.28
CA TYR A 32 6.08 6.98 2.28
C TYR A 32 6.32 7.53 3.69
N TYR A 33 5.25 7.75 4.47
CA TYR A 33 5.37 8.33 5.81
C TYR A 33 6.04 7.40 6.82
N THR A 34 5.96 6.08 6.59
CA THR A 34 6.69 5.10 7.40
C THR A 34 8.13 4.87 6.94
N GLY A 35 8.58 5.60 5.90
CA GLY A 35 9.93 5.49 5.37
C GLY A 35 10.21 4.19 4.61
N LYS A 36 9.18 3.36 4.36
CA LYS A 36 9.33 2.10 3.62
C LYS A 36 9.45 2.31 2.11
N SER A 37 8.87 3.40 1.58
CA SER A 37 9.08 3.86 0.21
C SER A 37 9.64 5.28 0.20
N HIS A 38 10.66 5.53 -0.63
CA HIS A 38 11.27 6.86 -0.78
C HIS A 38 10.75 7.64 -1.99
N LYS A 39 9.74 7.10 -2.69
CA LYS A 39 9.08 7.75 -3.83
C LYS A 39 7.59 7.89 -3.52
N ILE A 40 7.07 9.11 -3.63
CA ILE A 40 5.62 9.34 -3.69
C ILE A 40 5.22 9.07 -5.14
N GLY A 41 4.89 7.82 -5.45
CA GLY A 41 4.26 7.49 -6.74
C GLY A 41 2.80 7.89 -6.66
N GLU A 42 2.35 8.78 -7.55
CA GLU A 42 0.92 8.89 -7.83
C GLU A 42 0.56 7.80 -8.84
N VAL A 43 -0.58 7.13 -8.61
CA VAL A 43 -1.12 6.08 -9.49
C VAL A 43 -1.29 6.58 -10.92
N HIS A 44 -1.54 7.90 -11.08
CA HIS A 44 -1.70 8.56 -12.36
C HIS A 44 -0.41 8.65 -13.20
N ASP A 45 0.77 8.53 -12.58
CA ASP A 45 2.07 8.55 -13.27
C ASP A 45 2.58 7.14 -13.61
N GLY A 46 1.78 6.08 -13.38
CA GLY A 46 2.16 4.70 -13.65
C GLY A 46 3.28 4.16 -12.74
N ALA A 47 3.58 4.86 -11.63
CA ALA A 47 4.69 4.55 -10.73
C ALA A 47 4.24 3.93 -9.39
N ALA A 48 2.98 3.47 -9.29
CA ALA A 48 2.49 2.79 -8.09
C ALA A 48 3.31 1.51 -7.87
N THR A 49 4.00 1.43 -6.74
CA THR A 49 4.97 0.35 -6.46
C THR A 49 4.25 -0.96 -6.12
N MET A 50 2.97 -0.86 -5.75
CA MET A 50 2.15 -1.99 -5.31
C MET A 50 1.33 -2.65 -6.43
N ASP A 51 1.13 -1.97 -7.56
CA ASP A 51 0.44 -2.51 -8.75
C ASP A 51 1.52 -3.12 -9.67
N TRP A 52 1.88 -4.38 -9.42
CA TRP A 52 2.97 -5.07 -10.13
C TRP A 52 2.50 -5.79 -11.41
N MET A 53 1.18 -5.98 -11.57
CA MET A 53 0.62 -6.55 -12.79
C MET A 53 0.47 -5.44 -13.85
N GLU A 54 0.91 -5.74 -15.08
CA GLU A 54 0.78 -4.83 -16.23
C GLU A 54 -0.67 -4.37 -16.45
N GLN A 55 -1.64 -5.26 -16.22
CA GLN A 55 -3.07 -4.95 -16.31
C GLN A 55 -3.57 -3.98 -15.23
N GLU A 56 -2.96 -3.98 -14.04
CA GLU A 56 -3.30 -3.03 -12.96
C GLU A 56 -2.81 -1.64 -13.34
N GLN A 57 -1.59 -1.55 -13.89
CA GLN A 57 -0.99 -0.30 -14.36
C GLN A 57 -1.71 0.29 -15.59
N GLU A 58 -2.04 -0.53 -16.59
CA GLU A 58 -2.73 -0.08 -17.82
C GLU A 58 -4.14 0.46 -17.55
N ARG A 59 -4.82 -0.08 -16.54
CA ARG A 59 -6.23 0.22 -16.25
C ARG A 59 -6.41 1.12 -15.02
N GLY A 60 -5.36 1.38 -14.25
CA GLY A 60 -5.43 2.12 -13.00
C GLY A 60 -6.33 1.46 -11.95
N ILE A 61 -6.40 0.11 -11.93
CA ILE A 61 -7.21 -0.65 -10.98
C ILE A 61 -6.34 -1.59 -10.15
N THR A 62 -6.72 -1.82 -8.90
CA THR A 62 -6.12 -2.86 -8.06
C THR A 62 -6.89 -4.17 -8.23
N ILE A 63 -6.23 -5.22 -8.72
CA ILE A 63 -6.79 -6.57 -8.93
C ILE A 63 -6.36 -7.49 -7.79
N THR A 64 -5.11 -7.38 -7.35
CA THR A 64 -4.50 -8.21 -6.31
C THR A 64 -4.24 -7.44 -5.02
N SER A 65 -4.53 -8.07 -3.88
CA SER A 65 -4.19 -7.51 -2.58
C SER A 65 -2.70 -7.75 -2.29
N ALA A 66 -1.92 -6.68 -2.23
CA ALA A 66 -0.55 -6.72 -1.71
C ALA A 66 -0.53 -6.52 -0.19
N ALA A 67 0.29 -7.30 0.51
CA ALA A 67 0.46 -7.20 1.97
C ALA A 67 1.88 -6.72 2.30
N THR A 68 1.98 -5.75 3.20
CA THR A 68 3.26 -5.14 3.57
C THR A 68 3.26 -4.76 5.04
N THR A 69 4.36 -5.07 5.74
CA THR A 69 4.56 -4.67 7.14
C THR A 69 5.40 -3.42 7.20
N THR A 70 4.98 -2.41 7.96
CA THR A 70 5.75 -1.19 8.16
C THR A 70 5.82 -0.81 9.63
N PHE A 71 6.77 0.03 9.99
CA PHE A 71 7.00 0.52 11.34
C PHE A 71 6.83 2.04 11.34
N TRP A 72 6.17 2.58 12.36
CA TRP A 72 5.96 4.01 12.56
C TRP A 72 6.16 4.37 14.03
#